data_AF-A0A9E6PJV4-F1
#
_entry.id   AF-A0A9E6PJV4-F1
#
_cell.length_a   1.000
_cell.length_b   1.000
_cell.length_c   1.000
_cell.angle_alpha   90.00
_cell.angle_beta   90.00
_cell.angle_gamma   90.00
#
_symmetry.space_group_name_H-M   'P 1'
#
loop_
_entity.id
_entity.type
_entity.pdbx_description
1 polymer ?
#
loop_
_entity_poly.entity_id
_entity_poly.type
_entity_poly.pdbx_seq_one_letter_code
_entity_poly.pdbx_strand_id
1 'polypeptide(L)'
;MKHNPAQSGFTLVELMVSVVVVAILAAIAVPAYSSYVNKSTIKAAQSDLVALSLNLENTYQKQLVYPTATASGSTQIQCVLTGNPSSCTSNPSSGWQPSQSSKFNYSLSSTSTTYTVTATGNGGALNGCTISLDQSNSRSISSCDPYNSSNGWL
;
A
#
# COMPACT_ATOMS: atom_id res chain seq x y z
N MET A 1 31.83 -24.05 52.27
CA MET A 1 30.87 -25.05 51.77
C MET A 1 30.10 -24.42 50.61
N LYS A 2 30.29 -24.91 49.38
CA LYS A 2 29.63 -24.36 48.18
C LYS A 2 28.27 -25.05 48.02
N HIS A 3 27.18 -24.32 48.22
CA HIS A 3 25.84 -24.78 47.86
C HIS A 3 25.75 -24.87 46.34
N ASN A 4 25.55 -26.07 45.80
CA ASN A 4 25.29 -26.27 44.39
C ASN A 4 23.78 -26.04 44.18
N PRO A 5 23.34 -24.96 43.49
CA PRO A 5 21.92 -24.75 43.24
C PRO A 5 21.39 -25.88 42.37
N ALA A 6 20.29 -26.51 42.79
CA ALA A 6 19.63 -27.55 42.01
C ALA A 6 19.10 -26.95 40.69
N GLN A 7 19.65 -27.39 39.56
CA GLN A 7 19.10 -27.06 38.24
C GLN A 7 17.74 -27.77 38.10
N SER A 8 16.65 -27.00 38.20
CA SER A 8 15.32 -27.47 37.82
C SER A 8 15.21 -27.44 36.30
N GLY A 9 15.04 -28.63 35.70
CA GLY A 9 14.70 -28.78 34.29
C GLY A 9 13.18 -28.72 34.07
N PHE A 10 12.75 -28.33 32.87
CA PHE A 10 11.35 -28.37 32.46
C PHE A 10 10.84 -29.81 32.37
N THR A 11 9.58 -30.03 32.79
CA THR A 11 8.92 -31.32 32.60
C THR A 11 8.37 -31.46 31.18
N LEU A 12 8.31 -32.69 30.67
CA LEU A 12 7.72 -32.97 29.35
C LEU A 12 6.24 -32.56 29.30
N VAL A 13 5.54 -32.69 30.44
CA VAL A 13 4.14 -32.29 30.59
C VAL A 13 3.98 -30.76 30.51
N GLU A 14 4.85 -29.97 31.13
CA GLU A 14 4.84 -28.50 31.00
C GLU A 14 5.01 -28.07 29.55
N LEU A 15 5.91 -28.73 28.82
CA LEU A 15 6.15 -28.41 27.43
C LEU A 15 4.91 -28.75 26.57
N MET A 16 4.26 -29.88 26.81
CA MET A 16 3.03 -30.25 26.09
C MET A 16 1.90 -29.24 26.33
N VAL A 17 1.65 -28.84 27.57
CA VAL A 17 0.60 -27.85 27.89
C VAL A 17 0.94 -26.50 27.27
N SER A 18 2.19 -26.07 27.34
CA SER A 18 2.65 -24.80 26.75
C SER A 18 2.42 -24.75 25.24
N VAL A 19 2.76 -25.83 24.53
CA VAL A 19 2.55 -25.92 23.08
C VAL A 19 1.07 -25.84 22.72
N VAL A 20 0.20 -26.49 23.50
CA VAL A 20 -1.26 -26.41 23.29
C VAL A 20 -1.77 -24.99 23.44
N VAL A 21 -1.34 -24.27 24.48
CA VAL A 21 -1.74 -22.86 24.69
C VAL A 21 -1.25 -21.98 23.53
N VAL A 22 0.00 -22.14 23.11
CA VAL A 22 0.56 -21.37 21.98
C VAL A 22 -0.19 -21.68 20.67
N ALA A 23 -0.57 -22.94 20.43
CA ALA A 23 -1.33 -23.33 19.25
C ALA A 23 -2.71 -22.64 19.18
N ILE A 24 -3.43 -22.57 20.30
CA ILE A 24 -4.74 -21.89 20.38
C ILE A 24 -4.58 -20.39 20.11
N LEU A 25 -3.58 -19.75 20.73
CA LEU A 25 -3.33 -18.32 20.52
C LEU A 25 -2.94 -18.02 19.07
N ALA A 26 -2.08 -18.85 18.47
CA ALA A 26 -1.63 -18.68 17.08
C ALA A 26 -2.80 -18.76 16.08
N ALA A 27 -3.77 -19.65 16.31
CA ALA A 27 -4.94 -19.79 15.44
C ALA A 27 -5.76 -18.51 15.30
N ILE A 28 -5.83 -17.68 16.35
CA ILE A 28 -6.55 -16.40 16.35
C ILE A 28 -5.63 -15.27 15.90
N ALA A 29 -4.38 -15.27 16.37
CA ALA A 29 -3.43 -14.18 16.16
C ALA A 29 -2.99 -14.04 14.70
N VAL A 30 -2.75 -15.15 13.99
CA VAL A 30 -2.26 -15.13 12.60
C VAL A 30 -3.22 -14.41 11.64
N PRO A 31 -4.51 -14.78 11.52
CA PRO A 31 -5.43 -14.09 10.62
C PRO A 31 -5.67 -12.62 11.01
N ALA A 32 -5.68 -12.31 12.31
CA ALA A 32 -5.81 -10.95 12.81
C ALA A 32 -4.61 -10.08 12.43
N TYR A 33 -3.40 -10.60 12.59
CA TYR A 33 -2.17 -9.89 12.22
C TYR A 33 -2.06 -9.67 10.71
N SER A 34 -2.38 -10.67 9.89
CA SER A 34 -2.41 -10.52 8.43
C SER A 34 -3.40 -9.43 8.00
N SER A 35 -4.59 -9.37 8.62
CA SER A 35 -5.58 -8.33 8.35
C SER A 35 -5.08 -6.93 8.72
N TYR A 36 -4.35 -6.81 9.83
CA TYR A 36 -3.73 -5.55 10.25
C TYR A 36 -2.67 -5.06 9.26
N VAL A 37 -1.79 -5.95 8.80
CA VAL A 37 -0.76 -5.63 7.80
C VAL A 37 -1.39 -5.25 6.46
N ASN A 38 -2.48 -5.91 6.04
CA ASN A 38 -3.19 -5.53 4.83
C ASN A 38 -3.80 -4.12 4.95
N LYS A 39 -4.38 -3.79 6.11
CA LYS A 39 -4.89 -2.44 6.40
C LYS A 39 -3.80 -1.37 6.36
N SER A 40 -2.62 -1.64 6.93
CA SER A 40 -1.50 -0.70 6.86
C SER A 40 -0.98 -0.52 5.43
N THR A 41 -0.94 -1.60 4.65
CA THR A 41 -0.56 -1.57 3.23
C THR A 41 -1.55 -0.73 2.41
N ILE A 42 -2.86 -0.90 2.61
CA ILE A 42 -3.88 -0.06 1.98
C ILE A 42 -3.69 1.41 2.38
N LYS A 43 -3.46 1.70 3.67
CA LYS A 43 -3.17 3.05 4.17
C LYS A 43 -1.95 3.70 3.50
N ALA A 44 -0.91 2.92 3.25
CA ALA A 44 0.26 3.38 2.51
C ALA A 44 -0.08 3.74 1.06
N ALA A 45 -0.89 2.92 0.38
CA ALA A 45 -1.35 3.21 -0.98
C ALA A 45 -2.21 4.49 -1.08
N GLN A 46 -3.07 4.78 -0.10
CA GLN A 46 -3.82 6.06 -0.06
C GLN A 46 -2.87 7.25 0.03
N SER A 47 -1.87 7.16 0.92
CA SER A 47 -0.85 8.20 1.08
C SER A 47 -0.07 8.42 -0.21
N ASP A 48 0.26 7.34 -0.91
CA ASP A 48 0.95 7.40 -2.20
C ASP A 48 0.09 8.10 -3.27
N LEU A 49 -1.21 7.82 -3.34
CA LEU A 49 -2.13 8.53 -4.25
C LEU A 49 -2.27 10.02 -3.90
N VAL A 50 -2.30 10.36 -2.60
CA VAL A 50 -2.29 11.77 -2.18
C VAL A 50 -0.98 12.44 -2.63
N ALA A 51 0.17 11.80 -2.47
CA ALA A 51 1.44 12.33 -2.96
C ALA A 51 1.43 12.52 -4.49
N LEU A 52 0.84 11.60 -5.26
CA LEU A 52 0.65 11.78 -6.71
C LEU A 52 -0.24 12.98 -7.03
N SER A 53 -1.39 13.11 -6.36
CA SER A 53 -2.29 14.25 -6.56
C SER A 53 -1.59 15.58 -6.34
N LEU A 54 -0.79 15.69 -5.26
CA LEU A 54 -0.01 16.90 -4.97
C LEU A 54 1.00 17.24 -6.08
N ASN A 55 1.63 16.24 -6.69
CA ASN A 55 2.54 16.48 -7.82
C ASN A 55 1.78 16.97 -9.06
N LEU A 56 0.62 16.40 -9.35
CA LEU A 56 -0.24 16.83 -10.47
C LEU A 56 -0.76 18.26 -10.25
N GLU A 57 -1.23 18.58 -9.04
CA GLU A 57 -1.64 19.93 -8.68
C GLU A 57 -0.48 20.91 -8.80
N ASN A 58 0.73 20.54 -8.36
CA ASN A 58 1.90 21.41 -8.50
C ASN A 58 2.21 21.75 -9.97
N THR A 59 2.06 20.78 -10.86
CA THR A 59 2.22 20.99 -12.31
C THR A 59 1.12 21.91 -12.84
N TYR A 60 -0.13 21.71 -12.44
CA TYR A 60 -1.24 22.58 -12.82
C TYR A 60 -1.03 24.03 -12.35
N GLN A 61 -0.54 24.24 -11.12
CA GLN A 61 -0.23 25.59 -10.62
C GLN A 61 0.85 26.30 -11.44
N LYS A 62 1.77 25.55 -12.07
CA LYS A 62 2.87 26.10 -12.88
C LYS A 62 2.47 26.34 -14.33
N GLN A 63 1.68 25.44 -14.90
CA GLN A 63 1.44 25.37 -16.34
C GLN A 63 -0.03 25.62 -16.72
N LEU A 64 -0.92 25.72 -15.74
CA LEU A 64 -2.38 25.85 -15.90
C LEU A 64 -3.02 24.69 -16.68
N VAL A 65 -2.30 23.57 -16.78
CA VAL A 65 -2.70 22.37 -17.49
C VAL A 65 -2.12 21.16 -16.78
N TYR A 66 -2.91 20.09 -16.66
CA TYR A 66 -2.37 18.80 -16.23
C TYR A 66 -1.68 18.12 -17.42
N PRO A 67 -0.63 17.30 -17.18
CA PRO A 67 0.01 16.57 -18.26
C PRO A 67 -0.98 15.56 -18.85
N THR A 68 -1.22 15.60 -20.16
CA THR A 68 -2.11 14.66 -20.84
C THR A 68 -1.41 13.33 -21.05
N ALA A 69 -1.77 12.31 -20.27
CA ALA A 69 -1.12 11.01 -20.33
C ALA A 69 -2.02 9.88 -19.83
N THR A 70 -1.71 8.66 -20.29
CA THR A 70 -2.13 7.43 -19.64
C THR A 70 -0.87 6.65 -19.30
N ALA A 71 -0.63 6.41 -18.01
CA ALA A 71 0.58 5.78 -17.52
C ALA A 71 0.23 4.64 -16.56
N SER A 72 0.93 3.52 -16.70
CA SER A 72 0.77 2.34 -15.86
C SER A 72 2.13 1.94 -15.29
N GLY A 73 2.19 1.79 -13.98
CA GLY A 73 3.43 1.53 -13.25
C GLY A 73 4.17 2.80 -12.86
N SER A 74 4.98 2.69 -11.80
CA SER A 74 5.65 3.82 -11.16
C SER A 74 6.60 4.56 -12.10
N THR A 75 7.34 3.85 -12.95
CA THR A 75 8.28 4.44 -13.91
C THR A 75 7.57 5.38 -14.89
N GLN A 76 6.47 4.93 -15.49
CA GLN A 76 5.74 5.74 -16.47
C GLN A 76 5.07 6.95 -15.79
N ILE A 77 4.47 6.75 -14.61
CA ILE A 77 3.88 7.85 -13.84
C ILE A 77 4.92 8.90 -13.52
N GLN A 78 6.10 8.50 -13.04
CA GLN A 78 7.16 9.43 -12.66
C GLN A 78 7.66 10.26 -13.85
N CYS A 79 7.71 9.69 -15.05
CA CYS A 79 8.01 10.46 -16.26
C CYS A 79 6.97 11.50 -16.63
N VAL A 80 5.69 11.17 -16.43
CA VAL A 80 4.60 12.13 -16.65
C VAL A 80 4.77 13.31 -15.69
N LEU A 81 5.13 13.04 -14.42
CA LEU A 81 5.36 14.07 -13.41
C LEU A 81 6.59 14.95 -13.70
N THR A 82 7.63 14.42 -14.36
CA THR A 82 8.83 15.19 -14.76
C THR A 82 8.69 15.89 -16.11
N GLY A 83 7.53 15.78 -16.77
CA GLY A 83 7.24 16.46 -18.03
C GLY A 83 7.86 15.78 -19.26
N ASN A 84 8.22 14.50 -19.19
CA ASN A 84 8.79 13.76 -20.32
C ASN A 84 8.13 12.38 -20.52
N PRO A 85 6.87 12.33 -20.99
CA PRO A 85 6.10 11.09 -21.10
C PRO A 85 6.60 10.11 -22.20
N SER A 86 7.46 10.56 -23.11
CA SER A 86 7.84 9.81 -24.33
C SER A 86 9.25 9.18 -24.31
N SER A 87 10.06 9.36 -23.26
CA SER A 87 11.44 8.83 -23.22
C SER A 87 11.81 8.04 -21.96
N CYS A 88 10.86 7.31 -21.38
CA CYS A 88 11.09 6.51 -20.16
C CYS A 88 11.82 5.20 -20.48
N THR A 89 13.15 5.24 -20.58
CA THR A 89 13.96 4.03 -20.77
C THR A 89 14.61 3.53 -19.49
N SER A 90 14.50 4.25 -18.37
CA SER A 90 14.99 3.81 -17.06
C SER A 90 14.19 4.43 -15.91
N ASN A 91 14.03 3.66 -14.81
CA ASN A 91 13.40 4.14 -13.57
C ASN A 91 14.20 5.32 -13.04
N PRO A 92 13.66 6.56 -13.01
CA PRO A 92 14.39 7.68 -12.46
C PRO A 92 14.61 7.43 -10.97
N SER A 93 15.86 7.49 -10.52
CA SER A 93 16.26 7.32 -9.12
C SER A 93 15.79 8.45 -8.20
N SER A 94 15.05 9.42 -8.74
CA SER A 94 14.54 10.60 -8.06
C SER A 94 13.06 10.83 -8.35
N GLY A 95 12.33 11.23 -7.31
CA GLY A 95 10.92 11.60 -7.35
C GLY A 95 10.01 10.58 -6.70
N TRP A 96 8.72 10.61 -7.05
CA TRP A 96 7.73 9.77 -6.41
C TRP A 96 7.99 8.29 -6.73
N GLN A 97 7.89 7.45 -5.70
CA GLN A 97 7.97 6.00 -5.80
C GLN A 97 6.91 5.42 -4.84
N PRO A 98 6.22 4.34 -5.22
CA PRO A 98 5.24 3.72 -4.35
C PRO A 98 5.91 3.06 -3.15
N SER A 99 5.36 3.31 -1.97
CA SER A 99 5.84 2.79 -0.70
C SER A 99 5.75 1.26 -0.59
N GLN A 100 4.84 0.63 -1.36
CA GLN A 100 4.58 -0.81 -1.38
C GLN A 100 4.47 -1.33 -2.83
N SER A 101 5.54 -1.16 -3.61
CA SER A 101 5.60 -1.52 -5.04
C SER A 101 5.28 -2.98 -5.37
N SER A 102 5.46 -3.90 -4.42
CA SER A 102 5.13 -5.33 -4.59
C SER A 102 3.68 -5.67 -4.26
N LYS A 103 2.94 -4.75 -3.64
CA LYS A 103 1.55 -4.97 -3.18
C LYS A 103 0.53 -4.17 -3.97
N PHE A 104 0.93 -3.05 -4.57
CA PHE A 104 0.05 -2.22 -5.37
C PHE A 104 0.74 -1.81 -6.68
N ASN A 105 -0.03 -1.90 -7.76
CA ASN A 105 0.28 -1.30 -9.04
C ASN A 105 -0.44 0.04 -9.12
N TYR A 106 0.19 1.03 -9.74
CA TYR A 106 -0.37 2.39 -9.83
C TYR A 106 -0.60 2.74 -11.29
N SER A 107 -1.67 3.51 -11.55
CA SER A 107 -1.95 4.06 -12.87
C SER A 107 -2.43 5.51 -12.76
N LEU A 108 -2.21 6.25 -13.83
CA LEU A 108 -2.63 7.63 -14.01
C LEU A 108 -3.34 7.75 -15.35
N SER A 109 -4.52 8.36 -15.33
CA SER A 109 -5.20 8.84 -16.53
C SER A 109 -5.47 10.33 -16.36
N SER A 110 -4.96 11.17 -17.25
CA SER A 110 -5.09 12.63 -17.13
C SER A 110 -5.33 13.29 -18.49
N THR A 111 -6.17 14.31 -18.47
CA THR A 111 -6.42 15.25 -19.58
C THR A 111 -5.81 16.60 -19.24
N SER A 112 -6.10 17.65 -20.01
CA SER A 112 -5.67 19.01 -19.69
C SER A 112 -6.29 19.59 -18.40
N THR A 113 -7.44 19.06 -17.98
CA THR A 113 -8.27 19.65 -16.90
C THR A 113 -8.67 18.65 -15.82
N THR A 114 -8.46 17.35 -16.04
CA THR A 114 -8.87 16.30 -15.10
C THR A 114 -7.77 15.26 -14.95
N TYR A 115 -7.76 14.57 -13.81
CA TYR A 115 -6.94 13.38 -13.64
C TYR A 115 -7.62 12.37 -12.71
N THR A 116 -7.22 11.12 -12.86
CA THR A 116 -7.52 10.06 -11.92
C THR A 116 -6.27 9.24 -11.70
N VAL A 117 -5.87 9.13 -10.44
CA VAL A 117 -4.80 8.22 -10.00
C VAL A 117 -5.43 7.02 -9.33
N THR A 118 -4.97 5.83 -9.69
CA THR A 118 -5.54 4.57 -9.20
C THR A 118 -4.44 3.67 -8.69
N ALA A 119 -4.63 3.07 -7.51
CA ALA A 119 -3.83 1.98 -6.99
C ALA A 119 -4.65 0.68 -7.02
N THR A 120 -4.08 -0.37 -7.61
CA THR A 120 -4.70 -1.69 -7.74
C THR A 120 -3.84 -2.72 -7.04
N GLY A 121 -4.42 -3.44 -6.08
CA GLY A 121 -3.72 -4.45 -5.31
C GLY A 121 -3.25 -5.62 -6.18
N ASN A 122 -1.99 -5.99 -5.99
CA ASN A 122 -1.27 -6.98 -6.78
C ASN A 122 -1.07 -8.24 -5.93
N GLY A 123 -2.05 -9.16 -5.99
CA GLY A 123 -1.96 -10.48 -5.40
C GLY A 123 -2.34 -10.59 -3.91
N GLY A 124 -2.41 -11.84 -3.44
CA GLY A 124 -2.81 -12.19 -2.07
C GLY A 124 -4.23 -11.71 -1.73
N ALA A 125 -4.43 -11.38 -0.46
CA ALA A 125 -5.70 -10.88 0.07
C ALA A 125 -6.10 -9.47 -0.43
N LEU A 126 -5.19 -8.78 -1.14
CA LEU A 126 -5.44 -7.47 -1.73
C LEU A 126 -5.68 -7.54 -3.25
N ASN A 127 -5.69 -8.74 -3.84
CA ASN A 127 -5.86 -8.87 -5.28
C ASN A 127 -7.21 -8.29 -5.73
N GLY A 128 -7.19 -7.37 -6.68
CA GLY A 128 -8.40 -6.70 -7.18
C GLY A 128 -8.91 -5.57 -6.28
N CYS A 129 -8.27 -5.29 -5.15
CA CYS A 129 -8.51 -4.09 -4.36
C CYS A 129 -8.17 -2.86 -5.20
N THR A 130 -9.16 -2.03 -5.51
CA THR A 130 -8.95 -0.82 -6.31
C THR A 130 -9.27 0.41 -5.50
N ILE A 131 -8.43 1.39 -5.70
CA ILE A 131 -8.39 2.59 -4.93
C ILE A 131 -8.19 3.74 -5.90
N SER A 132 -9.00 4.79 -5.84
CA SER A 132 -8.80 5.97 -6.68
C SER A 132 -8.93 7.31 -5.95
N LEU A 133 -8.29 8.31 -6.55
CA LEU A 133 -8.38 9.72 -6.20
C LEU A 133 -8.41 10.54 -7.50
N ASP A 134 -9.31 11.52 -7.60
CA ASP A 134 -9.41 12.42 -8.75
C ASP A 134 -9.14 13.89 -8.39
N GLN A 135 -9.12 14.75 -9.41
CA GLN A 135 -8.85 16.19 -9.26
C GLN A 135 -9.88 16.95 -8.41
N SER A 136 -11.08 16.39 -8.23
CA SER A 136 -12.11 16.97 -7.37
C SER A 136 -11.98 16.53 -5.91
N ASN A 137 -10.89 15.82 -5.58
CA ASN A 137 -10.72 15.11 -4.32
C ASN A 137 -11.85 14.10 -4.07
N SER A 138 -12.51 13.62 -5.14
CA SER A 138 -13.38 12.46 -5.05
C SER A 138 -12.49 11.25 -4.90
N ARG A 139 -12.87 10.42 -3.95
CA ARG A 139 -12.04 9.32 -3.53
C ARG A 139 -12.86 8.06 -3.45
N SER A 140 -12.32 6.95 -3.92
CA SER A 140 -13.05 5.68 -3.93
C SER A 140 -12.18 4.52 -3.52
N ILE A 141 -12.81 3.51 -2.94
CA ILE A 141 -12.21 2.24 -2.61
C ILE A 141 -13.22 1.12 -2.88
N SER A 142 -12.77 0.03 -3.47
CA SER A 142 -13.60 -1.13 -3.76
C SER A 142 -12.80 -2.41 -3.74
N SER A 143 -13.45 -3.52 -3.37
CA SER A 143 -12.87 -4.87 -3.37
C SER A 143 -11.64 -5.02 -2.46
N CYS A 144 -11.55 -4.20 -1.42
CA CYS A 144 -10.43 -4.20 -0.47
C CYS A 144 -10.86 -4.77 0.88
N ASP A 145 -11.13 -6.08 1.00
CA ASP A 145 -11.57 -6.64 2.29
C ASP A 145 -10.47 -6.61 3.36
N PRO A 146 -10.81 -6.36 4.65
CA PRO A 146 -12.11 -5.95 5.19
C PRO A 146 -12.34 -4.43 5.19
N TYR A 147 -11.52 -3.68 4.44
CA TYR A 147 -11.55 -2.22 4.35
C TYR A 147 -12.28 -1.74 3.09
N ASN A 148 -13.59 -1.97 3.05
CA ASN A 148 -14.46 -1.43 2.01
C ASN A 148 -15.27 -0.27 2.60
N SER A 149 -14.81 0.97 2.44
CA SER A 149 -15.56 2.15 2.88
C SER A 149 -16.31 2.77 1.70
N SER A 150 -17.64 2.83 1.81
CA SER A 150 -18.50 3.45 0.79
C SER A 150 -18.34 4.97 0.66
N ASN A 151 -17.57 5.62 1.55
CA ASN A 151 -17.53 7.08 1.72
C ASN A 151 -16.11 7.67 1.57
N GLY A 152 -15.36 7.28 0.53
CA GLY A 152 -14.19 8.03 0.07
C GLY A 152 -13.11 8.30 1.13
N TRP A 153 -12.56 7.22 1.68
CA TRP A 153 -11.50 7.15 2.71
C TRP A 153 -11.84 7.76 4.07
N LEU A 154 -11.33 7.12 5.11
CA LEU A 154 -11.45 7.58 6.51
C LEU A 154 -10.56 8.79 6.76
#